data_AF-A0A7L5DYE4-F1
#
_entry.id   AF-A0A7L5DYE4-F1
#
_cell.length_a   1.000
_cell.length_b   1.000
_cell.length_c   1.000
_cell.angle_alpha   90.00
_cell.angle_beta   90.00
_cell.angle_gamma   90.00
#
_symmetry.space_group_name_H-M   'P 1'
#
loop_
_entity.id
_entity.type
_entity.pdbx_description
1 polymer ?
#
loop_
_entity_poly.entity_id
_entity_poly.type
_entity_poly.pdbx_seq_one_letter_code
_entity_poly.pdbx_strand_id
1 'polypeptide(L)'
;MDTLSRYRAILKELLEEYASLRKSATPDIKTQLVTDTVHDHYQLLAIGWHNNRFVYNVMLHFDLIDKQVWIQQNNTDALIADELVQRGVDPDDIVLGFISEQARRHSKLHRA
;
A
#
# COMPACT_ATOMS: atom_id res chain seq x y z
N MET A 1 -3.37 6.29 -22.14
CA MET A 1 -2.44 5.72 -21.16
C MET A 1 -3.09 4.47 -20.61
N ASP A 2 -2.38 3.35 -20.57
CA ASP A 2 -2.93 2.06 -20.15
C ASP A 2 -3.31 2.07 -18.65
N THR A 3 -4.40 1.39 -18.26
CA THR A 3 -4.93 1.39 -16.88
C THR A 3 -3.90 0.89 -15.88
N LEU A 4 -3.15 -0.16 -16.22
CA LEU A 4 -2.07 -0.68 -15.37
C LEU A 4 -0.97 0.37 -15.16
N SER A 5 -0.53 1.03 -16.23
CA SER A 5 0.45 2.11 -16.13
C SER A 5 0.01 3.23 -15.19
N ARG A 6 -1.30 3.53 -15.16
CA ARG A 6 -1.88 4.51 -14.23
C ARG A 6 -1.87 4.00 -12.78
N TYR A 7 -2.29 2.75 -12.54
CA TYR A 7 -2.27 2.18 -11.18
C TYR A 7 -0.86 2.09 -10.61
N ARG A 8 0.12 1.68 -11.43
CA ARG A 8 1.55 1.68 -11.04
C ARG A 8 2.03 3.07 -10.59
N ALA A 9 1.65 4.11 -11.34
CA ALA A 9 1.97 5.50 -10.98
C ALA A 9 1.32 5.91 -9.66
N ILE A 10 0.01 5.65 -9.51
CA ILE A 10 -0.75 5.95 -8.27
C ILE A 10 -0.10 5.27 -7.06
N LEU A 11 0.21 3.97 -7.15
CA LEU A 11 0.82 3.23 -6.05
C LEU A 11 2.19 3.78 -5.66
N LYS A 12 3.02 4.11 -6.65
CA LYS A 12 4.34 4.69 -6.41
C LYS A 12 4.23 6.07 -5.74
N GLU A 13 3.39 6.95 -6.26
CA GLU A 13 3.17 8.30 -5.73
C GLU A 13 2.63 8.25 -4.29
N LEU A 14 1.65 7.37 -4.03
CA LEU A 14 1.11 7.13 -2.70
C LEU A 14 2.23 6.74 -1.71
N LEU A 15 3.06 5.75 -2.05
CA LEU A 15 4.15 5.31 -1.17
C LEU A 15 5.21 6.41 -0.95
N GLU A 16 5.53 7.19 -1.98
CA GLU A 16 6.46 8.32 -1.87
C GLU A 16 5.93 9.41 -0.93
N GLU A 17 4.63 9.70 -1.00
CA GLU A 17 3.97 10.66 -0.13
C GLU A 17 4.02 10.21 1.33
N TYR A 18 3.62 8.96 1.64
CA TYR A 18 3.71 8.41 2.99
C TYR A 18 5.16 8.33 3.49
N ALA A 19 6.13 8.04 2.62
CA ALA A 19 7.54 8.05 2.99
C ALA A 19 8.04 9.45 3.38
N SER A 20 7.48 10.50 2.77
CA SER A 20 7.83 11.90 3.04
C SER A 20 7.30 12.39 4.38
N LEU A 21 6.08 11.97 4.78
CA LEU A 21 5.44 12.36 6.03
C LEU A 21 6.22 11.90 7.28
N ARG A 22 6.92 10.76 7.19
CA ARG A 22 7.59 10.14 8.35
C ARG A 22 8.94 10.79 8.70
N LYS A 23 9.48 11.68 7.86
CA LYS A 23 10.86 12.21 8.01
C LYS A 23 11.13 12.93 9.35
N SER A 24 10.10 13.31 10.13
CA SER A 24 10.25 14.08 11.36
C SER A 24 9.98 13.32 12.67
N ALA A 25 9.31 12.15 12.66
CA ALA A 25 8.79 11.55 13.89
C ALA A 25 9.78 10.68 14.68
N THR A 26 10.69 9.97 13.99
CA THR A 26 11.72 9.11 14.61
C THR A 26 12.96 9.10 13.72
N PRO A 27 13.97 9.96 13.97
CA PRO A 27 15.09 10.18 13.03
C PRO A 27 15.94 8.91 12.78
N ASP A 28 15.99 8.00 13.75
CA ASP A 28 16.74 6.74 13.65
C ASP A 28 16.01 5.64 12.86
N ILE A 29 14.74 5.86 12.50
CA ILE A 29 13.96 4.95 11.66
C ILE A 29 13.76 5.58 10.28
N LYS A 30 14.32 4.92 9.27
CA LYS A 30 14.24 5.33 7.87
C LYS A 30 13.03 4.70 7.19
N THR A 31 12.46 5.40 6.23
CA THR A 31 11.53 4.84 5.26
C THR A 31 12.30 4.38 4.03
N GLN A 32 11.95 3.20 3.50
CA GLN A 32 12.48 2.67 2.25
C GLN A 32 11.32 2.26 1.36
N LEU A 33 11.34 2.74 0.11
CA LEU A 33 10.47 2.20 -0.93
C LEU A 33 11.15 0.98 -1.53
N VAL A 34 10.41 -0.13 -1.58
CA VAL A 34 10.82 -1.36 -2.26
C VAL A 34 9.77 -1.62 -3.33
N THR A 35 10.14 -1.34 -4.58
CA THR A 35 9.23 -1.46 -5.72
C THR A 35 9.82 -2.41 -6.75
N ASP A 36 9.07 -3.46 -7.07
CA ASP A 36 9.33 -4.35 -8.18
C ASP A 36 8.30 -4.05 -9.27
N THR A 37 8.72 -3.32 -10.31
CA THR A 37 7.84 -2.96 -11.44
C THR A 37 7.71 -4.07 -12.48
N VAL A 38 8.49 -5.16 -12.35
CA VAL A 38 8.42 -6.31 -13.26
C VAL A 38 7.38 -7.31 -12.75
N HIS A 39 7.35 -7.53 -11.44
CA HIS A 39 6.41 -8.44 -10.77
C HIS A 39 5.26 -7.71 -10.06
N ASP A 40 5.23 -6.38 -10.16
CA ASP A 40 4.18 -5.51 -9.62
C ASP A 40 3.99 -5.61 -8.09
N HIS A 41 5.09 -5.53 -7.34
CA HIS A 41 5.09 -5.46 -5.88
C HIS A 41 5.55 -4.08 -5.40
N TYR A 42 4.81 -3.46 -4.48
CA TYR A 42 5.05 -2.09 -4.01
C TYR A 42 4.97 -2.02 -2.50
N GLN A 43 6.09 -1.72 -1.83
CA GLN A 43 6.18 -1.70 -0.38
C GLN A 43 6.81 -0.42 0.15
N LEU A 44 6.34 0.01 1.31
CA LEU A 44 6.99 1.03 2.13
C LEU A 44 7.40 0.42 3.46
N LEU A 45 8.70 0.27 3.65
CA LEU A 45 9.32 -0.31 4.83
C LEU A 45 9.75 0.80 5.80
N ALA A 46 9.52 0.61 7.09
CA ALA A 46 10.20 1.32 8.16
C ALA A 46 11.31 0.43 8.73
N ILE A 47 12.55 0.93 8.71
CA ILE A 47 13.73 0.17 9.14
C ILE A 47 14.70 1.04 9.95
N GLY A 48 15.20 0.51 11.06
CA GLY A 48 16.21 1.18 11.87
C GLY A 48 16.22 0.71 13.31
N TRP A 49 16.77 1.52 14.20
CA TRP A 49 16.80 1.26 15.64
C TRP A 49 16.07 2.37 16.37
N HIS A 50 15.27 2.03 17.37
CA HIS A 50 14.66 3.01 18.28
C HIS A 50 14.69 2.46 19.70
N ASN A 51 15.27 3.19 20.64
CA ASN A 51 15.40 2.77 22.05
C ASN A 51 15.95 1.34 22.22
N ASN A 52 17.05 1.02 21.52
CA ASN A 52 17.71 -0.30 21.55
C ASN A 52 16.84 -1.47 21.04
N ARG A 53 15.73 -1.17 20.35
CA ARG A 53 14.89 -2.13 19.65
C ARG A 53 15.06 -1.96 18.15
N PHE A 54 15.37 -3.05 17.46
CA PHE A 54 15.36 -3.07 16.00
C PHE A 54 13.93 -2.99 15.48
N VAL A 55 13.70 -2.08 14.56
CA VAL A 55 12.43 -1.89 13.86
C VAL A 55 12.63 -2.36 12.43
N TYR A 56 11.78 -3.29 12.02
CA TYR A 56 11.62 -3.75 10.64
C TYR A 56 10.14 -4.01 10.43
N ASN A 57 9.46 -3.09 9.75
CA ASN A 57 8.00 -3.12 9.62
C ASN A 57 7.58 -2.67 8.22
N VAL A 58 6.80 -3.51 7.53
CA VAL A 58 6.16 -3.13 6.27
C VAL A 58 4.93 -2.29 6.61
N MET A 59 4.98 -0.99 6.34
CA MET A 59 3.91 -0.06 6.68
C MET A 59 2.74 -0.18 5.71
N LEU A 60 3.06 -0.22 4.42
CA LEU A 60 2.11 -0.41 3.33
C LEU A 60 2.69 -1.44 2.35
N HIS A 61 1.83 -2.33 1.84
CA HIS A 61 2.17 -3.27 0.78
C HIS A 61 0.99 -3.41 -0.17
N PHE A 62 1.26 -3.16 -1.45
CA PHE A 62 0.36 -3.37 -2.56
C PHE A 62 0.94 -4.33 -3.59
N ASP A 63 0.07 -5.12 -4.20
CA ASP A 63 0.37 -5.84 -5.44
C ASP A 63 -0.58 -5.39 -6.55
N LEU A 64 -0.16 -5.48 -7.82
CA LEU A 64 -1.10 -5.51 -8.95
C LEU A 64 -1.23 -6.94 -9.47
N ILE A 65 -2.42 -7.52 -9.32
CA ILE A 65 -2.72 -8.89 -9.72
C ILE A 65 -3.98 -8.84 -10.58
N ASP A 66 -3.94 -9.42 -11.78
CA ASP A 66 -5.08 -9.45 -12.71
C ASP A 66 -5.72 -8.07 -12.96
N LYS A 67 -4.90 -7.01 -13.01
CA LYS A 67 -5.28 -5.60 -13.16
C LYS A 67 -5.97 -4.96 -11.96
N GLN A 68 -6.06 -5.66 -10.84
CA GLN A 68 -6.59 -5.14 -9.58
C GLN A 68 -5.46 -4.74 -8.64
N VAL A 69 -5.70 -3.70 -7.84
CA VAL A 69 -4.86 -3.26 -6.73
C VAL A 69 -5.19 -4.09 -5.50
N TRP A 70 -4.25 -4.92 -5.07
CA TRP A 70 -4.38 -5.71 -3.86
C TRP A 70 -3.69 -5.00 -2.70
N ILE A 71 -4.45 -4.61 -1.68
CA ILE A 71 -3.92 -4.10 -0.43
C ILE A 71 -3.53 -5.31 0.44
N GLN A 72 -2.25 -5.64 0.47
CA GLN A 72 -1.73 -6.77 1.24
C GLN A 72 -1.47 -6.42 2.69
N GLN A 73 -1.01 -5.20 2.96
CA GLN A 73 -0.79 -4.71 4.31
C GLN A 73 -1.11 -3.22 4.41
N ASN A 74 -1.82 -2.85 5.47
CA ASN A 74 -1.96 -1.46 5.91
C ASN A 74 -1.75 -1.39 7.43
N ASN A 75 -0.54 -1.02 7.84
CA ASN A 75 -0.14 -0.81 9.25
C ASN A 75 -0.23 0.67 9.66
N THR A 76 -1.09 1.43 9.00
CA THR A 76 -1.39 2.83 9.32
C THR A 76 -2.84 2.94 9.80
N ASP A 77 -3.21 4.10 10.31
CA ASP A 77 -4.60 4.46 10.61
C ASP A 77 -5.36 5.00 9.38
N ALA A 78 -4.71 5.10 8.22
CA ALA A 78 -5.30 5.63 7.01
C ALA A 78 -6.29 4.66 6.35
N LEU A 79 -7.36 5.22 5.76
CA LEU A 79 -8.33 4.51 4.95
C LEU A 79 -7.80 4.38 3.50
N ILE A 80 -6.76 3.57 3.33
CA ILE A 80 -6.01 3.45 2.07
C ILE A 80 -6.89 3.10 0.87
N ALA A 81 -7.93 2.27 1.04
CA ALA A 81 -8.86 1.95 -0.04
C ALA A 81 -9.60 3.21 -0.54
N ASP A 82 -10.08 4.06 0.38
CA ASP A 82 -10.78 5.30 0.02
C ASP A 82 -9.82 6.29 -0.66
N GLU A 83 -8.56 6.34 -0.20
CA GLU A 83 -7.54 7.18 -0.81
C GLU A 83 -7.19 6.73 -2.24
N LEU A 84 -7.10 5.42 -2.49
CA LEU A 84 -6.91 4.87 -3.83
C LEU A 84 -8.08 5.25 -4.76
N VAL A 85 -9.32 5.19 -4.27
CA VAL A 85 -10.50 5.65 -5.02
C VAL A 85 -10.42 7.14 -5.34
N GLN A 86 -10.03 7.97 -4.37
CA GLN A 86 -9.85 9.42 -4.59
C GLN A 86 -8.75 9.74 -5.62
N ARG A 87 -7.72 8.89 -5.70
CA ARG A 87 -6.66 8.96 -6.73
C ARG A 87 -7.08 8.36 -8.08
N GLY A 88 -8.30 7.84 -8.17
CA GLY A 88 -8.93 7.38 -9.40
C GLY A 88 -8.79 5.88 -9.69
N VAL A 89 -8.40 5.06 -8.71
CA VAL A 89 -8.54 3.61 -8.84
C VAL A 89 -10.03 3.26 -8.79
N ASP A 90 -10.48 2.42 -9.72
CA ASP A 90 -11.87 1.95 -9.70
C ASP A 90 -12.11 1.14 -8.40
N PRO A 91 -13.16 1.42 -7.61
CA PRO A 91 -13.48 0.62 -6.42
C PRO A 91 -13.53 -0.89 -6.70
N ASP A 92 -13.98 -1.29 -7.89
CA ASP A 92 -14.12 -2.70 -8.29
C ASP A 92 -12.76 -3.35 -8.61
N ASP A 93 -11.74 -2.52 -8.81
CA ASP A 93 -10.35 -2.95 -8.99
C ASP A 93 -9.58 -3.00 -7.65
N ILE A 94 -10.20 -2.78 -6.49
CA ILE A 94 -9.52 -2.81 -5.18
C ILE A 94 -9.86 -4.08 -4.41
N VAL A 95 -8.83 -4.84 -4.03
CA VAL A 95 -8.96 -6.07 -3.25
C VAL A 95 -8.26 -5.93 -1.90
N LEU A 96 -8.96 -6.29 -0.82
CA LEU A 96 -8.38 -6.40 0.52
C LEU A 96 -7.66 -7.76 0.69
N GLY A 97 -6.39 -7.82 0.28
CA GLY A 97 -5.56 -9.02 0.25
C GLY A 97 -5.43 -9.73 1.59
N PHE A 98 -5.33 -8.98 2.69
CA PHE A 98 -5.23 -9.52 4.05
C PHE A 98 -6.54 -10.11 4.62
N ILE A 99 -7.68 -9.93 3.94
CA ILE A 99 -8.96 -10.56 4.32
C ILE A 99 -9.10 -11.86 3.54
N SER A 100 -9.53 -12.96 4.16
CA SER A 100 -9.78 -14.22 3.44
C SER A 100 -10.89 -14.06 2.40
N GLU A 101 -10.83 -14.80 1.29
CA GLU A 101 -11.82 -14.71 0.21
C GLU A 101 -13.27 -14.85 0.72
N GLN A 102 -13.54 -15.81 1.62
CA GLN A 102 -14.86 -16.02 2.21
C GLN A 102 -15.35 -14.80 3.01
N ALA A 103 -14.45 -14.16 3.76
CA ALA A 103 -14.77 -12.95 4.52
C ALA A 103 -14.90 -11.72 3.60
N ARG A 104 -14.15 -11.64 2.50
CA ARG A 104 -14.23 -10.52 1.54
C ARG A 104 -15.63 -10.37 0.93
N ARG A 105 -16.32 -11.47 0.62
CA ARG A 105 -17.71 -11.46 0.09
C ARG A 105 -18.71 -10.72 1.00
N HIS A 106 -18.38 -10.56 2.28
CA HIS A 106 -19.19 -9.86 3.27
C HIS A 106 -18.67 -8.43 3.58
N SER A 107 -17.53 -8.05 3.00
CA SER A 107 -16.95 -6.71 3.14
C SER A 107 -17.63 -5.73 2.19
N LYS A 108 -17.76 -4.47 2.60
CA LYS A 108 -18.42 -3.42 1.80
C LYS A 108 -17.72 -3.13 0.46
N LEU A 109 -16.43 -3.46 0.35
CA LEU A 109 -15.63 -3.27 -0.87
C LEU A 109 -15.87 -4.34 -1.94
N HIS A 110 -16.52 -5.46 -1.61
CA HIS A 110 -16.80 -6.54 -2.56
C HIS A 110 -18.28 -6.59 -3.01
N ARG A 111 -19.02 -5.49 -2.83
CA ARG A 111 -20.46 -5.40 -3.12
C ARG A 111 -20.81 -4.81 -4.49
N ALA A 112 -19.87 -4.80 -5.43
CA ALA A 112 -20.11 -4.52 -6.84
C ALA A 112 -19.95 -5.79 -7.66
#